data_AF-A0ABD5Q5A4-F1
#
_entry.id   AF-A0ABD5Q5A4-F1
#
_cell.length_a   1.000
_cell.length_b   1.000
_cell.length_c   1.000
_cell.angle_alpha   90.00
_cell.angle_beta   90.00
_cell.angle_gamma   90.00
#
_symmetry.space_group_name_H-M   'P 1'
#
loop_
_entity.id
_entity.type
_entity.pdbx_description
1 polymer ?
#
loop_
_entity_poly.entity_id
_entity_poly.type
_entity_poly.pdbx_seq_one_letter_code
_entity_poly.pdbx_strand_id
1 'polypeptide(L)'
;MNLVAVTACPTGIAHSQMGAESLAQAATDAGHAVEVEVHGAMGTENELGEDDLKRAEAAIVAADVRVDVERFADLPTVVAPVGAAVSDPDALVERAVSLGRSGEPTTVRIEDESTDGESRGLVDGLRRLLG
;
A
#
# COMPACT_ATOMS: atom_id res chain seq x y z
N MET A 1 -9.86 -7.69 -6.64
CA MET A 1 -10.36 -6.30 -6.51
C MET A 1 -9.60 -5.43 -7.47
N ASN A 2 -10.19 -4.30 -7.83
CA ASN A 2 -9.50 -3.20 -8.50
C ASN A 2 -9.03 -2.24 -7.41
N LEU A 3 -7.72 -2.12 -7.25
CA LEU A 3 -7.09 -1.19 -6.33
C LEU A 3 -6.50 -0.02 -7.12
N VAL A 4 -6.34 1.11 -6.45
CA VAL A 4 -5.52 2.22 -6.94
C VAL A 4 -4.48 2.56 -5.90
N ALA A 5 -3.31 3.00 -6.32
CA ALA A 5 -2.27 3.42 -5.40
C ALA A 5 -1.53 4.67 -5.86
N VAL A 6 -1.00 5.41 -4.90
CA VAL A 6 -0.06 6.52 -5.13
C VAL A 6 1.20 6.25 -4.33
N THR A 7 2.35 6.41 -4.98
CA THR A 7 3.66 6.38 -4.33
C THR A 7 4.34 7.74 -4.46
N ALA A 8 4.88 8.30 -3.38
CA ALA A 8 5.51 9.63 -3.45
C ALA A 8 6.72 9.79 -2.52
N CYS A 9 7.85 10.17 -3.08
CA CYS A 9 9.10 10.40 -2.35
C CYS A 9 9.71 11.75 -2.77
N PRO A 10 10.10 12.63 -1.82
CA PRO A 10 10.63 13.96 -2.15
C PRO A 10 12.03 13.92 -2.73
N THR A 11 12.81 12.87 -2.43
CA THR A 11 14.26 12.81 -2.71
C THR A 11 14.59 12.21 -4.08
N GLY A 12 13.60 11.82 -4.87
CA GLY A 12 13.80 11.21 -6.19
C GLY A 12 12.69 10.23 -6.54
N ILE A 13 12.85 9.53 -7.67
CA ILE A 13 11.83 8.60 -8.17
C ILE A 13 12.07 7.14 -7.77
N ALA A 14 13.26 6.81 -7.27
CA ALA A 14 13.67 5.43 -7.00
C ALA A 14 12.78 4.72 -5.96
N HIS A 15 12.55 5.32 -4.79
CA HIS A 15 11.67 4.73 -3.78
C HIS A 15 10.21 4.69 -4.23
N SER A 16 9.75 5.70 -4.97
CA SER A 16 8.38 5.69 -5.52
C SER A 16 8.20 4.55 -6.53
N GLN A 17 9.12 4.39 -7.49
CA GLN A 17 9.09 3.30 -8.46
C GLN A 17 9.20 1.93 -7.79
N MET A 18 10.16 1.75 -6.87
CA MET A 18 10.28 0.50 -6.12
C MET A 18 9.02 0.17 -5.34
N GLY A 19 8.42 1.15 -4.65
CA GLY A 19 7.16 0.97 -3.94
C GLY A 19 6.02 0.61 -4.89
N ALA A 20 5.99 1.21 -6.08
CA ALA A 20 4.95 0.95 -7.08
C ALA A 20 5.06 -0.45 -7.67
N GLU A 21 6.27 -0.88 -8.03
CA GLU A 21 6.55 -2.23 -8.51
C GLU A 21 6.22 -3.28 -7.43
N SER A 22 6.63 -3.04 -6.19
CA SER A 22 6.32 -3.91 -5.05
C SER A 22 4.82 -4.03 -4.78
N LEU A 23 4.07 -2.93 -4.81
CA LEU A 23 2.60 -2.96 -4.67
C LEU A 23 1.92 -3.67 -5.84
N ALA A 24 2.38 -3.45 -7.07
CA ALA A 24 1.86 -4.11 -8.26
C ALA A 24 2.06 -5.63 -8.20
N GLN A 25 3.26 -6.06 -7.79
CA GLN A 25 3.59 -7.47 -7.62
C GLN A 25 2.74 -8.12 -6.51
N ALA A 26 2.69 -7.51 -5.31
CA ALA A 26 1.91 -8.01 -4.18
C ALA A 26 0.40 -8.10 -4.49
N ALA A 27 -0.17 -7.10 -5.17
CA ALA A 27 -1.55 -7.14 -5.60
C ALA A 27 -1.80 -8.28 -6.60
N THR A 28 -0.90 -8.45 -7.58
CA THR A 28 -0.98 -9.52 -8.56
C THR A 28 -0.91 -10.90 -7.90
N ASP A 29 0.01 -11.09 -6.97
CA ASP A 29 0.19 -12.34 -6.23
C ASP A 29 -1.02 -12.67 -5.33
N ALA A 30 -1.69 -11.64 -4.81
CA ALA A 30 -2.96 -11.76 -4.08
C ALA A 30 -4.20 -11.93 -4.99
N GLY A 31 -4.04 -11.94 -6.32
CA GLY A 31 -5.13 -12.09 -7.29
C GLY A 31 -5.98 -10.83 -7.44
N HIS A 32 -5.36 -9.66 -7.35
CA HIS A 32 -5.98 -8.34 -7.48
C HIS A 32 -5.29 -7.52 -8.58
N ALA A 33 -6.02 -6.57 -9.16
CA ALA A 33 -5.48 -5.59 -10.08
C ALA A 33 -5.18 -4.30 -9.32
N VAL A 34 -4.10 -3.60 -9.67
CA VAL A 34 -3.78 -2.29 -9.11
C VAL A 34 -3.18 -1.38 -10.18
N GLU A 35 -3.70 -0.15 -10.24
CA GLU A 35 -3.07 0.93 -11.00
C GLU A 35 -2.29 1.83 -10.03
N VAL A 36 -1.01 2.09 -10.31
CA VAL A 36 -0.13 2.83 -9.38
C VAL A 36 0.40 4.10 -10.03
N GLU A 37 0.00 5.26 -9.48
CA GLU A 37 0.53 6.58 -9.81
C GLU A 37 1.82 6.83 -9.03
N VAL A 38 2.85 7.32 -9.72
CA VAL A 38 4.21 7.45 -9.18
C VAL A 38 4.63 8.91 -9.19
N HIS A 39 4.90 9.47 -8.02
CA HIS A 39 5.38 10.85 -7.85
C HIS A 39 6.87 10.84 -7.50
N GLY A 40 7.68 11.45 -8.35
CA GLY A 40 9.10 11.67 -8.10
C GLY A 40 9.50 13.13 -8.30
N ALA A 41 10.78 13.42 -8.09
CA ALA A 41 11.32 14.78 -8.24
C ALA A 41 11.17 15.37 -9.66
N MET A 42 10.98 14.53 -10.68
CA MET A 42 10.81 14.94 -12.08
C MET A 42 9.35 15.07 -12.52
N GLY A 43 8.38 14.73 -11.67
CA GLY A 43 6.95 14.78 -11.98
C GLY A 43 6.23 13.47 -11.64
N THR A 44 5.04 13.33 -12.22
CA THR A 44 4.12 12.20 -12.02
C THR A 44 4.14 11.27 -13.24
N GLU A 45 4.19 9.97 -12.99
CA GLU A 45 4.04 8.89 -13.99
C GLU A 45 2.77 8.09 -13.68
N ASN A 46 2.13 7.53 -14.71
CA ASN A 46 0.92 6.70 -14.60
C ASN A 46 -0.20 7.39 -13.78
N GLU A 47 -0.46 8.66 -14.08
CA GLU A 47 -1.49 9.44 -13.39
C GLU A 47 -2.86 8.75 -13.49
N LEU A 48 -3.50 8.55 -12.34
CA LEU A 48 -4.80 7.91 -12.22
C LEU A 48 -5.87 8.81 -12.83
N GLY A 49 -6.66 8.26 -13.75
CA GLY A 49 -7.81 8.93 -14.32
C GLY A 49 -9.05 8.81 -13.44
N GLU A 50 -10.09 9.56 -13.79
CA GLU A 50 -11.39 9.44 -13.15
C GLU A 50 -12.00 8.03 -13.26
N ASP A 51 -11.71 7.32 -14.36
CA ASP A 51 -12.25 5.97 -14.57
C ASP A 51 -11.58 4.95 -13.63
N ASP A 52 -10.28 5.13 -13.33
CA ASP A 52 -9.56 4.29 -12.38
C ASP A 52 -10.14 4.45 -10.99
N LEU A 53 -10.38 5.70 -10.56
CA LEU A 53 -11.00 6.01 -9.26
C LEU A 53 -12.43 5.47 -9.16
N LYS A 54 -13.22 5.52 -10.24
CA LYS A 54 -14.60 5.00 -10.26
C LYS A 54 -14.67 3.48 -10.19
N ARG A 55 -13.69 2.78 -10.78
CA ARG A 55 -13.63 1.31 -10.77
C ARG A 55 -12.95 0.75 -9.53
N ALA A 56 -12.22 1.59 -8.79
CA ALA A 56 -11.50 1.21 -7.59
C ALA A 56 -12.44 0.81 -6.46
N GLU A 57 -12.01 -0.17 -5.68
CA GLU A 57 -12.71 -0.65 -4.48
C GLU A 57 -11.98 -0.21 -3.19
N ALA A 58 -10.69 0.12 -3.29
CA ALA A 58 -9.88 0.68 -2.21
C ALA A 58 -8.64 1.40 -2.79
N ALA A 59 -8.05 2.30 -1.99
CA ALA A 59 -6.87 3.06 -2.34
C ALA A 59 -5.70 2.83 -1.36
N ILE A 60 -4.47 2.89 -1.86
CA ILE A 60 -3.23 2.88 -1.07
C ILE A 60 -2.44 4.15 -1.36
N VAL A 61 -2.11 4.92 -0.32
CA VAL A 61 -1.32 6.15 -0.43
C VAL A 61 -0.03 5.95 0.35
N ALA A 62 1.05 5.61 -0.36
CA ALA A 62 2.37 5.37 0.19
C ALA A 62 3.29 6.57 -0.08
N ALA A 63 3.30 7.55 0.82
CA ALA A 63 3.89 8.86 0.55
C ALA A 63 4.64 9.45 1.75
N ASP A 64 5.85 9.96 1.49
CA ASP A 64 6.65 10.75 2.45
C ASP A 64 6.44 12.27 2.27
N VAL A 65 5.54 12.65 1.36
CA VAL A 65 5.13 14.02 1.07
C VAL A 65 3.61 14.12 1.07
N ARG A 66 3.10 15.36 1.13
CA ARG A 66 1.67 15.59 0.96
C ARG A 66 1.27 15.27 -0.48
N VAL A 67 0.31 14.37 -0.61
CA VAL A 67 -0.40 14.07 -1.86
C VAL A 67 -1.88 14.39 -1.68
N ASP A 68 -2.56 14.69 -2.77
CA ASP A 68 -3.98 15.02 -2.75
C ASP A 68 -4.82 13.77 -2.48
N VAL A 69 -5.18 13.58 -1.22
CA VAL A 69 -6.00 12.44 -0.78
C VAL A 69 -7.50 12.66 -1.00
N GLU A 70 -7.93 13.89 -1.34
CA GLU A 70 -9.35 14.21 -1.52
C GLU A 70 -9.94 13.46 -2.73
N ARG A 71 -9.10 13.14 -3.73
CA ARG A 71 -9.44 12.31 -4.89
C ARG A 71 -9.86 10.88 -4.53
N PHE A 72 -9.52 10.41 -3.32
CA PHE A 72 -9.86 9.08 -2.82
C PHE A 72 -10.91 9.12 -1.70
N ALA A 73 -11.59 10.26 -1.48
CA ALA A 73 -12.50 10.43 -0.33
C ALA A 73 -13.65 9.40 -0.28
N ASP A 74 -14.10 8.92 -1.44
CA ASP A 74 -15.15 7.89 -1.55
C ASP A 74 -14.62 6.46 -1.46
N LEU A 75 -13.30 6.28 -1.34
CA LEU A 75 -12.63 4.98 -1.29
C LEU A 75 -12.08 4.71 0.12
N PRO A 76 -12.23 3.47 0.62
CA PRO A 76 -11.45 3.05 1.77
C PRO A 76 -9.97 3.16 1.44
N THR A 77 -9.22 3.90 2.25
CA THR A 77 -7.87 4.33 1.92
C THR A 77 -6.88 3.93 3.02
N VAL A 78 -5.81 3.25 2.65
CA VAL A 78 -4.65 3.01 3.52
C VAL A 78 -3.60 4.07 3.23
N VAL A 79 -3.10 4.75 4.25
CA VAL A 79 -2.01 5.73 4.11
C VAL A 79 -0.79 5.21 4.86
N ALA A 80 0.38 5.21 4.24
CA ALA A 80 1.62 4.71 4.81
C ALA A 80 2.82 5.53 4.30
N PRO A 81 4.00 5.46 4.95
CA PRO A 81 5.24 5.98 4.36
C PRO A 81 5.61 5.18 3.10
N VAL A 82 6.36 5.79 2.17
CA VAL A 82 6.74 5.09 0.92
C VAL A 82 7.62 3.87 1.20
N GLY A 83 8.40 3.90 2.28
CA GLY A 83 9.25 2.78 2.72
C GLY A 83 8.45 1.52 3.07
N ALA A 84 7.20 1.65 3.52
CA ALA A 84 6.32 0.52 3.80
C ALA A 84 5.90 -0.18 2.51
N ALA A 85 5.67 0.55 1.42
CA ALA A 85 5.37 -0.04 0.11
C ALA A 85 6.56 -0.82 -0.47
N VAL A 86 7.79 -0.50 -0.06
CA VAL A 86 8.98 -1.26 -0.46
C VAL A 86 9.19 -2.48 0.45
N SER A 87 9.02 -2.30 1.77
CA SER A 87 9.43 -3.29 2.78
C SER A 87 8.37 -4.33 3.09
N ASP A 88 7.08 -3.96 3.04
CA ASP A 88 5.95 -4.82 3.36
C ASP A 88 4.72 -4.49 2.49
N PRO A 89 4.83 -4.63 1.15
CA PRO A 89 3.72 -4.35 0.23
C PRO A 89 2.52 -5.28 0.44
N ASP A 90 2.77 -6.52 0.83
CA ASP A 90 1.72 -7.54 1.07
C ASP A 90 0.78 -7.09 2.18
N ALA A 91 1.32 -6.58 3.30
CA ALA A 91 0.51 -6.06 4.39
C ALA A 91 -0.36 -4.87 3.97
N LEU A 92 0.17 -3.96 3.13
CA LEU A 92 -0.60 -2.82 2.62
C LEU A 92 -1.74 -3.26 1.71
N VAL A 93 -1.47 -4.21 0.80
CA VAL A 93 -2.48 -4.80 -0.08
C VAL A 93 -3.56 -5.51 0.73
N GLU A 94 -3.18 -6.36 1.69
CA GLU A 94 -4.14 -7.08 2.54
C GLU A 94 -5.03 -6.09 3.31
N ARG A 95 -4.44 -5.03 3.86
CA ARG A 95 -5.17 -3.98 4.59
C ARG A 95 -6.18 -3.28 3.68
N ALA A 96 -5.75 -2.87 2.48
CA ALA A 96 -6.61 -2.20 1.51
C ALA A 96 -7.78 -3.09 1.08
N VAL A 97 -7.50 -4.37 0.79
CA VAL A 97 -8.52 -5.37 0.45
C VAL A 97 -9.51 -5.58 1.59
N SER A 98 -9.02 -5.68 2.83
CA SER A 98 -9.88 -5.83 4.01
C SER A 98 -10.82 -4.63 4.19
N LEU A 99 -10.33 -3.40 3.96
CA LEU A 99 -11.16 -2.20 4.02
C LEU A 99 -12.17 -2.16 2.86
N GLY A 100 -11.72 -2.47 1.64
CA GLY A 100 -12.59 -2.58 0.46
C GLY A 100 -13.77 -3.54 0.66
N ARG A 101 -13.54 -4.69 1.32
CA ARG A 101 -14.61 -5.65 1.68
C ARG A 101 -15.64 -5.10 2.67
N SER A 102 -15.23 -4.16 3.53
CA SER A 102 -16.12 -3.57 4.54
C SER A 102 -17.05 -2.52 3.91
N GLY A 103 -16.63 -1.91 2.80
CA GLY A 103 -17.44 -0.96 2.02
C GLY A 103 -17.64 0.41 2.67
N GLU A 104 -17.00 0.66 3.81
CA GLU A 104 -17.05 1.95 4.50
C GLU A 104 -15.87 2.83 4.03
N PRO A 105 -16.11 4.07 3.58
CA PRO A 105 -15.06 5.00 3.17
C PRO A 105 -14.31 5.49 4.41
N THR A 106 -13.36 4.67 4.87
CA THR A 106 -12.52 4.93 6.04
C THR A 106 -11.06 5.07 5.62
N THR A 107 -10.39 6.08 6.18
CA THR A 107 -8.94 6.23 6.03
C THR A 107 -8.21 5.68 7.24
N VAL A 108 -7.32 4.70 7.03
CA VAL A 108 -6.43 4.15 8.05
C VAL A 108 -5.02 4.63 7.77
N ARG A 109 -4.31 5.12 8.79
CA ARG A 109 -2.91 5.52 8.68
C ARG A 109 -2.02 4.48 9.37
N ILE A 110 -0.99 4.03 8.67
CA ILE A 110 0.08 3.16 9.17
C ILE A 110 1.25 4.08 9.50
N GLU A 111 1.64 4.12 10.76
CA GLU A 111 2.85 4.78 11.22
C GLU A 111 4.06 3.85 11.00
N ASP A 112 5.28 4.39 11.00
CA ASP A 112 6.51 3.60 10.93
C ASP A 112 6.66 2.77 12.21
N GLU A 113 5.93 1.66 12.29
CA GLU A 113 6.21 0.59 13.23
C GLU A 113 7.48 -0.08 12.72
N SER A 114 8.62 0.43 13.17
CA SER A 114 9.87 -0.32 13.22
C SER A 114 9.55 -1.67 13.85
N THR A 115 9.33 -2.69 13.02
CA THR A 115 9.09 -4.05 13.48
C THR A 115 10.44 -4.56 13.95
N ASP A 116 10.77 -4.29 15.22
CA ASP A 116 11.66 -5.13 16.00
C ASP A 116 11.16 -6.57 15.81
N GLY A 117 11.89 -7.32 14.98
CA GLY A 117 11.47 -8.61 14.45
C GLY A 117 10.93 -9.53 15.53
N GLU A 118 9.60 -9.60 15.61
CA GLU A 118 8.95 -10.54 16.50
C GLU A 118 9.10 -11.92 15.86
N SER A 119 10.11 -12.63 16.35
CA SER A 119 10.41 -14.03 16.10
C SER A 119 9.26 -14.92 16.59
N ARG A 120 8.05 -14.74 16.07
CA ARG A 120 6.86 -15.55 16.39
C ARG A 120 6.80 -16.89 15.66
N GLY A 121 7.83 -17.23 14.89
CA GLY A 121 7.95 -18.55 14.24
C GLY A 121 8.78 -19.59 15.00
N LEU A 122 9.64 -19.19 15.95
CA LEU A 122 10.65 -20.11 16.52
C LEU A 122 10.31 -20.60 17.94
N VAL A 123 9.58 -19.81 18.73
CA VAL A 123 9.13 -20.21 20.08
C VAL A 123 7.96 -21.20 20.07
N ASP A 124 7.13 -21.20 19.02
CA ASP A 124 5.99 -22.14 18.91
C ASP A 124 6.40 -23.53 18.40
N GLY A 125 7.50 -23.62 17.64
CA GLY A 125 8.08 -24.90 17.19
C GLY A 125 8.78 -25.66 18.32
N LEU A 126 9.49 -24.95 19.21
CA LEU A 126 10.26 -25.59 20.28
C LEU A 126 9.38 -26.16 21.40
N ARG A 127 8.19 -25.59 21.61
CA ARG A 127 7.21 -26.10 22.59
C ARG A 127 6.58 -27.43 22.21
N ARG A 128 6.56 -27.79 20.92
CA ARG A 128 6.06 -29.10 20.43
C ARG A 128 7.10 -30.22 20.49
N LEU A 129 8.38 -29.88 20.69
CA LEU A 129 9.48 -30.85 20.76
C LEU A 129 9.83 -31.28 22.19
N LEU A 130 9.37 -30.52 23.19
CA LEU A 130 9.68 -30.76 24.62
C LEU A 130 8.41 -31.00 25.47
N GLY A 131 7.28 -31.32 24.84
CA GLY A 131 6.01 -31.67 25.50
C GLY A 131 5.52 -33.04 25.06
#